data_AF-A0A2N2J3Z3-F1
#
_entry.id   AF-A0A2N2J3Z3-F1
#
_cell.length_a   1.000
_cell.length_b   1.000
_cell.length_c   1.000
_cell.angle_alpha   90.00
_cell.angle_beta   90.00
_cell.angle_gamma   90.00
#
_symmetry.space_group_name_H-M   'P 1'
#
loop_
_entity.id
_entity.type
_entity.pdbx_description
1 polymer ?
#
loop_
_entity_poly.entity_id
_entity_poly.type
_entity_poly.pdbx_seq_one_letter_code
_entity_poly.pdbx_strand_id
1 'polypeptide(L)'
;MDQNQIAKQMMEFNKTAFDNTFGVMVALQDQAEKLVSNVLEKTPMFPEEGKKVINEWVNTYKKGRENFKATADESYKKVADFLSNMQEGKVGKK
;
A
#
# COMPACT_ATOMS: atom_id res chain seq x y z
N MET A 1 -5.90 -28.21 15.06
CA MET A 1 -4.92 -27.19 14.61
C MET A 1 -4.62 -26.29 15.79
N ASP A 2 -3.34 -25.96 16.00
CA ASP A 2 -2.95 -24.99 17.02
C ASP A 2 -3.54 -23.60 16.66
N GLN A 3 -4.07 -22.88 17.64
CA GLN A 3 -4.66 -21.55 17.46
C GLN A 3 -3.68 -20.57 16.80
N ASN A 4 -2.37 -20.71 17.11
CA ASN A 4 -1.33 -19.90 16.47
C ASN A 4 -1.15 -20.19 14.97
N GLN A 5 -1.36 -21.45 14.55
CA GLN A 5 -1.29 -21.82 13.13
C GLN A 5 -2.48 -21.24 12.36
N ILE A 6 -3.69 -21.28 12.93
CA ILE A 6 -4.89 -20.68 12.33
C ILE A 6 -4.70 -19.16 12.20
N ALA A 7 -4.20 -18.49 13.24
CA ALA A 7 -3.92 -17.06 13.20
C ALA A 7 -2.90 -16.68 12.11
N LYS A 8 -1.83 -17.47 11.96
CA LYS A 8 -0.82 -17.27 10.90
C LYS A 8 -1.43 -17.40 9.50
N GLN A 9 -2.20 -18.46 9.26
CA GLN A 9 -2.86 -18.69 7.96
C GLN A 9 -3.84 -17.56 7.60
N MET A 10 -4.64 -17.10 8.57
CA MET A 10 -5.58 -15.99 8.36
C MET A 10 -4.86 -14.68 8.04
N MET A 11 -3.75 -14.40 8.73
CA MET A 11 -2.92 -13.22 8.45
C MET A 11 -2.28 -13.31 7.05
N GLU A 12 -1.73 -14.46 6.66
CA GLU A 12 -1.17 -14.67 5.31
C GLU A 12 -2.23 -14.46 4.23
N PHE A 13 -3.43 -15.04 4.41
CA PHE A 13 -4.56 -14.82 3.51
C PHE A 13 -4.92 -13.33 3.38
N ASN A 14 -5.04 -12.63 4.51
CA ASN A 14 -5.37 -11.22 4.52
C ASN A 14 -4.29 -10.37 3.83
N LYS A 15 -3.00 -10.69 4.05
CA LYS A 15 -1.89 -10.03 3.36
C LYS A 15 -1.97 -10.23 1.85
N THR A 16 -2.21 -11.45 1.39
CA THR A 16 -2.35 -11.73 -0.05
C THR A 16 -3.53 -10.97 -0.66
N ALA A 17 -4.68 -10.95 0.01
CA ALA A 17 -5.84 -10.18 -0.45
C ALA A 17 -5.53 -8.67 -0.52
N PHE A 18 -4.85 -8.14 0.48
CA PHE A 18 -4.39 -6.75 0.50
C PHE A 18 -3.42 -6.45 -0.63
N ASP A 19 -2.36 -7.25 -0.81
CA ASP A 19 -1.35 -7.05 -1.86
C ASP A 19 -1.97 -7.04 -3.26
N ASN A 20 -2.88 -7.98 -3.53
CA ASN A 20 -3.59 -8.06 -4.81
C ASN A 20 -4.48 -6.83 -5.04
N THR A 21 -5.28 -6.46 -4.03
CA THR A 21 -6.19 -5.31 -4.15
C THR A 21 -5.42 -4.00 -4.29
N PHE A 22 -4.32 -3.85 -3.55
CA PHE A 22 -3.42 -2.71 -3.64
C PHE A 22 -2.81 -2.62 -5.04
N GLY A 23 -2.32 -3.73 -5.60
CA GLY A 23 -1.79 -3.77 -6.97
C GLY A 23 -2.81 -3.33 -8.02
N VAL A 24 -4.06 -3.79 -7.92
CA VAL A 24 -5.15 -3.36 -8.80
C VAL A 24 -5.41 -1.86 -8.67
N MET A 25 -5.48 -1.34 -7.43
CA MET A 25 -5.69 0.09 -7.20
C MET A 25 -4.55 0.95 -7.77
N VAL A 26 -3.29 0.53 -7.59
CA VAL A 26 -2.12 1.20 -8.18
C VAL A 26 -2.26 1.29 -9.70
N ALA A 27 -2.59 0.17 -10.35
CA ALA A 27 -2.75 0.13 -11.81
C ALA A 27 -3.87 1.06 -12.31
N LEU A 28 -5.01 1.11 -11.60
CA LEU A 28 -6.12 2.01 -11.93
C LEU A 28 -5.73 3.48 -11.77
N GLN A 29 -5.04 3.81 -10.69
CA GLN A 29 -4.56 5.18 -10.43
C GLN A 29 -3.52 5.61 -11.47
N ASP A 30 -2.62 4.72 -11.88
CA ASP A 30 -1.61 5.01 -12.92
C ASP A 30 -2.27 5.27 -14.28
N GLN A 31 -3.38 4.57 -14.59
CA GLN A 31 -4.16 4.85 -15.80
C GLN A 31 -4.90 6.19 -15.69
N ALA A 32 -5.50 6.49 -14.54
CA ALA A 32 -6.17 7.77 -14.31
C ALA A 32 -5.19 8.95 -14.41
N GLU A 33 -3.98 8.81 -13.84
CA GLU A 33 -2.92 9.81 -13.96
C GLU A 33 -2.56 10.05 -15.43
N LYS A 34 -2.33 9.00 -16.22
CA LYS A 34 -2.03 9.15 -17.65
C LYS A 34 -3.13 9.93 -18.38
N LEU A 35 -4.40 9.68 -18.05
CA LEU A 35 -5.52 10.44 -18.62
C LEU A 35 -5.45 11.92 -18.20
N VAL A 36 -5.21 12.20 -16.93
CA VAL A 36 -5.05 13.56 -16.41
C VAL A 36 -3.88 14.28 -17.09
N SER A 37 -2.70 13.66 -17.17
CA SER A 37 -1.53 14.24 -17.85
C SER A 37 -1.82 14.54 -19.32
N ASN A 38 -2.46 13.61 -20.04
CA ASN A 38 -2.85 13.82 -21.44
C ASN A 38 -3.83 15.00 -21.61
N VAL A 39 -4.78 15.18 -20.68
CA VAL A 39 -5.71 16.31 -20.71
C VAL A 39 -5.00 17.63 -20.42
N LEU A 40 -4.08 17.65 -19.46
CA LEU A 40 -3.30 18.84 -19.09
C LEU A 40 -2.38 19.32 -20.22
N GLU A 41 -1.78 18.39 -20.96
CA GLU A 41 -0.90 18.72 -22.09
C GLU A 41 -1.68 19.26 -23.29
N LYS A 42 -2.87 18.71 -23.56
CA LYS A 42 -3.65 19.00 -24.78
C LYS A 42 -4.61 20.17 -24.64
N THR A 43 -4.87 20.64 -23.43
CA THR A 43 -5.90 21.67 -23.19
C THR A 43 -5.27 23.02 -22.86
N PRO A 44 -5.54 24.09 -23.64
CA PRO A 44 -5.10 25.46 -23.33
C PRO A 44 -5.70 26.03 -22.03
N MET A 45 -6.63 25.31 -21.40
CA MET A 45 -7.44 25.74 -20.26
C MET A 45 -6.63 25.96 -18.98
N PHE A 46 -5.44 25.36 -18.86
CA PHE A 46 -4.63 25.45 -17.64
C PHE A 46 -3.37 26.29 -17.85
N PRO A 47 -3.18 27.39 -17.10
CA PRO A 47 -1.91 28.10 -17.06
C PRO A 47 -0.81 27.20 -16.46
N GLU A 48 0.46 27.50 -16.75
CA GLU A 48 1.62 26.68 -16.34
C GLU A 48 1.68 26.42 -14.83
N GLU A 49 1.30 27.40 -14.01
CA GLU A 49 1.24 27.23 -12.55
C GLU A 49 0.19 26.19 -12.13
N GLY A 50 -0.97 26.16 -12.79
CA GLY A 50 -2.00 25.15 -12.57
C GLY A 50 -1.53 23.75 -12.94
N LYS A 51 -0.80 23.60 -14.06
CA LYS A 51 -0.18 22.33 -14.45
C LYS A 51 0.82 21.85 -13.41
N LYS A 52 1.64 22.76 -12.86
CA LYS A 52 2.61 22.45 -11.81
C LYS A 52 1.94 21.91 -10.55
N VAL A 53 0.89 22.59 -10.06
CA VAL A 53 0.14 22.14 -8.86
C VAL A 53 -0.45 20.75 -9.04
N ILE A 54 -1.02 20.46 -10.22
CA ILE A 54 -1.60 19.13 -10.47
C ILE A 54 -0.52 18.05 -10.53
N ASN A 55 0.62 18.31 -11.15
CA ASN A 55 1.75 17.38 -11.16
C ASN A 55 2.30 17.13 -9.74
N GLU A 56 2.41 18.16 -8.90
CA GLU A 56 2.80 18.02 -7.50
C GLU A 56 1.79 17.20 -6.69
N TRP A 57 0.49 17.41 -6.92
CA TRP A 57 -0.57 16.63 -6.30
C TRP A 57 -0.49 15.15 -6.67
N VAL A 58 -0.34 14.84 -7.96
CA VAL A 58 -0.17 13.47 -8.47
C VAL A 58 1.04 12.80 -7.82
N ASN A 59 2.19 13.48 -7.78
CA ASN A 59 3.41 12.96 -7.15
C ASN A 59 3.24 12.72 -5.65
N THR A 60 2.52 13.62 -4.97
CA THR A 60 2.21 13.47 -3.54
C THR A 60 1.33 12.25 -3.29
N TYR A 61 0.33 12.03 -4.15
CA TYR A 61 -0.55 10.86 -4.06
C TYR A 61 0.20 9.55 -4.29
N LYS A 62 1.11 9.51 -5.28
CA LYS A 62 2.01 8.37 -5.51
C LYS A 62 2.87 8.03 -4.29
N LYS A 63 3.53 9.03 -3.71
CA LYS A 63 4.31 8.84 -2.48
C LYS A 63 3.42 8.38 -1.32
N GLY A 64 2.21 8.93 -1.21
CA GLY A 64 1.24 8.55 -0.19
C GLY A 64 0.88 7.06 -0.24
N ARG A 65 0.54 6.53 -1.44
CA ARG A 65 0.23 5.10 -1.59
C ARG A 65 1.44 4.19 -1.35
N GLU A 66 2.64 4.61 -1.76
CA GLU A 66 3.88 3.86 -1.49
C GLU A 66 4.17 3.77 0.00
N ASN A 67 4.05 4.90 0.72
CA ASN A 67 4.21 4.95 2.16
C ASN A 67 3.15 4.09 2.86
N PHE A 68 1.89 4.16 2.42
CA PHE A 68 0.82 3.32 2.95
C PHE A 68 1.14 1.82 2.80
N LYS A 69 1.62 1.40 1.62
CA LYS A 69 2.03 0.02 1.38
C LYS A 69 3.18 -0.41 2.28
N ALA A 70 4.20 0.43 2.40
CA ALA A 70 5.36 0.15 3.26
C ALA A 70 4.95 -0.01 4.73
N THR A 71 4.09 0.87 5.24
CA THR A 71 3.56 0.76 6.61
C THR A 71 2.74 -0.51 6.79
N ALA A 72 1.87 -0.86 5.84
CA ALA A 72 1.09 -2.09 5.91
C ALA A 72 1.99 -3.34 5.91
N ASP A 73 3.00 -3.40 5.05
CA ASP A 73 3.97 -4.50 5.00
C ASP A 73 4.75 -4.64 6.32
N GLU A 74 5.17 -3.52 6.91
CA GLU A 74 5.82 -3.52 8.22
C GLU A 74 4.89 -4.05 9.32
N SER A 75 3.61 -3.65 9.30
CA SER A 75 2.59 -4.16 10.23
C SER A 75 2.38 -5.66 10.09
N TYR A 76 2.25 -6.19 8.87
CA TYR A 76 2.15 -7.64 8.64
C TYR A 76 3.38 -8.38 9.16
N LYS A 77 4.58 -7.85 8.91
CA LYS A 77 5.83 -8.44 9.42
C LYS A 77 5.83 -8.49 10.95
N LYS A 78 5.48 -7.39 11.64
CA LYS A 78 5.39 -7.34 13.11
C LYS A 78 4.44 -8.39 13.67
N VAL A 79 3.29 -8.59 13.04
CA VAL A 79 2.32 -9.62 13.45
C VAL A 79 2.90 -11.02 13.22
N ALA A 80 3.54 -11.27 12.08
CA ALA A 80 4.17 -12.56 11.80
C ALA A 80 5.29 -12.90 12.80
N ASP A 81 6.13 -11.91 13.14
CA ASP A 81 7.20 -12.04 14.13
C ASP A 81 6.62 -12.33 15.53
N PHE A 82 5.55 -11.63 15.91
CA PHE A 82 4.86 -11.86 17.18
C PHE A 82 4.28 -13.28 17.29
N LEU A 83 3.58 -13.75 16.25
CA LEU A 83 3.04 -15.11 16.21
C LEU A 83 4.14 -16.18 16.27
N SER A 84 5.27 -15.96 15.59
CA SER A 84 6.43 -16.87 15.62
C SER A 84 7.07 -16.92 17.02
N ASN A 85 7.25 -15.76 17.66
CA ASN A 85 7.79 -15.67 19.01
C ASN A 85 6.89 -16.36 20.06
N MET A 86 5.56 -16.33 19.87
CA MET A 86 4.62 -17.07 20.73
C MET A 86 4.77 -18.58 20.58
N GLN A 87 4.93 -19.09 19.35
CA GLN A 87 5.15 -20.53 19.10
C GLN A 87 6.46 -21.03 19.72
N GLU A 88 7.50 -20.19 19.74
CA GLU A 88 8.80 -20.54 20.31
C GLU A 88 8.87 -20.36 21.85
N GLY A 89 7.78 -19.96 22.51
CA GLY A 89 7.74 -19.73 23.96
C GLY A 89 8.64 -18.57 24.42
N LYS A 90 8.98 -17.63 23.52
CA LYS A 90 9.87 -16.49 23.79
C LYS A 90 9.11 -15.29 24.40
N VAL A 91 7.79 -15.28 24.31
CA VAL A 91 6.93 -14.27 24.95
C VAL A 91 6.74 -14.63 26.43
N GLY A 92 7.60 -14.09 27.30
CA GLY A 92 7.48 -14.29 28.76
C GLY A 92 8.78 -14.49 29.53
N LYS A 93 9.93 -14.67 28.87
CA LYS A 93 11.25 -14.66 29.54
C LYS A 93 11.72 -13.21 29.71
N LYS A 94 11.32 -12.57 30.81
CA LYS A 94 11.98 -11.37 31.35
C LYS A 94 12.58 -11.72 32.70
#